data_AF-A0A847VK51-F1
#
_entry.id   AF-A0A847VK51-F1
#
_cell.length_a   1.000
_cell.length_b   1.000
_cell.length_c   1.000
_cell.angle_alpha   90.00
_cell.angle_beta   90.00
_cell.angle_gamma   90.00
#
_symmetry.space_group_name_H-M   'P 1'
#
loop_
_entity.id
_entity.type
_entity.pdbx_description
1 polymer ?
#
loop_
_entity_poly.entity_id
_entity_poly.type
_entity_poly.pdbx_seq_one_letter_code
_entity_poly.pdbx_strand_id
1 'polypeptide(L)'
;MSLAPPLTPGADLPRRLPAAGWAVLDRAGLTRLAGIGCEPLQRWPALWNELPPDRYLRDGGAYRRRRHGSFVVQGAQVTPVPQRAHWQPLQY
;
A
#
# COMPACT_ATOMS: atom_id res chain seq x y z
N MET A 1 -16.50 -14.68 17.83
CA MET A 1 -16.81 -14.73 16.38
C MET A 1 -15.60 -14.19 15.64
N SER A 2 -14.94 -14.98 14.79
CA SER A 2 -13.80 -14.50 14.00
C SER A 2 -14.33 -13.82 12.75
N LEU A 3 -14.08 -12.51 12.61
CA LEU A 3 -14.36 -11.76 11.38
C LEU A 3 -13.23 -12.05 10.40
N ALA A 4 -13.27 -13.22 9.76
CA ALA A 4 -12.34 -13.51 8.67
C ALA A 4 -12.56 -12.48 7.55
N PRO A 5 -11.48 -11.89 7.00
CA PRO A 5 -11.61 -10.89 5.95
C PRO A 5 -12.29 -11.50 4.71
N PRO A 6 -13.09 -10.73 3.96
CA PRO A 6 -13.82 -11.22 2.79
C PRO A 6 -12.89 -11.35 1.58
N LEU A 7 -12.02 -12.37 1.62
CA LEU A 7 -11.00 -12.63 0.61
C LEU A 7 -11.61 -12.70 -0.80
N THR A 8 -10.88 -12.15 -1.76
CA THR A 8 -11.18 -12.15 -3.19
C THR A 8 -10.24 -13.16 -3.84
N PRO A 9 -10.76 -14.25 -4.43
CA PRO A 9 -9.95 -15.11 -5.27
C PRO A 9 -9.27 -14.29 -6.38
N GLY A 10 -7.99 -14.55 -6.64
CA GLY A 10 -7.24 -13.74 -7.62
C GLY A 10 -7.87 -13.70 -9.01
N ALA A 11 -8.52 -14.80 -9.43
CA ALA A 11 -9.24 -14.88 -10.70
C ALA A 11 -10.46 -13.95 -10.79
N ASP A 12 -11.07 -13.58 -9.66
CA ASP A 12 -12.23 -12.70 -9.60
C ASP A 12 -11.85 -11.21 -9.53
N LEU A 13 -10.57 -10.89 -9.27
CA LEU A 13 -10.11 -9.52 -9.07
C LEU A 13 -10.48 -8.58 -10.24
N PRO A 14 -10.32 -8.96 -11.53
CA PRO A 14 -10.68 -8.09 -12.66
C PRO A 14 -12.17 -7.74 -12.72
N ARG A 15 -13.03 -8.61 -12.20
CA ARG A 15 -14.49 -8.40 -12.18
C ARG A 15 -14.93 -7.66 -10.91
N ARG A 16 -14.39 -8.04 -9.75
CA ARG A 16 -14.85 -7.53 -8.44
C ARG A 16 -14.39 -6.11 -8.18
N LEU A 17 -13.15 -5.76 -8.53
CA LEU A 17 -12.60 -4.43 -8.27
C LEU A 17 -13.42 -3.31 -8.93
N PRO A 18 -13.75 -3.34 -10.24
CA PRO A 18 -14.58 -2.31 -10.85
C PRO A 18 -16.04 -2.33 -10.35
N ALA A 19 -16.60 -3.51 -10.03
CA ALA A 19 -17.99 -3.62 -9.60
C ALA A 19 -18.22 -3.15 -8.15
N ALA A 20 -17.28 -3.43 -7.23
CA ALA A 20 -17.40 -3.13 -5.81
C ALA A 20 -16.59 -1.90 -5.37
N GLY A 21 -15.62 -1.46 -6.17
CA GLY A 21 -14.65 -0.41 -5.79
C GLY A 21 -13.55 -0.89 -4.83
N TRP A 22 -13.55 -2.18 -4.44
CA TRP A 22 -12.56 -2.77 -3.53
C TRP A 22 -12.44 -4.29 -3.73
N ALA A 23 -11.30 -4.83 -3.30
CA ALA A 23 -11.03 -6.27 -3.20
C ALA A 23 -10.03 -6.52 -2.07
N VAL A 24 -10.05 -7.73 -1.49
CA VAL A 24 -9.10 -8.14 -0.44
C VAL A 24 -8.32 -9.35 -0.93
N LEU A 25 -7.00 -9.23 -1.09
CA LEU A 25 -6.14 -10.35 -1.45
C LEU A 25 -5.49 -10.94 -0.20
N ASP A 26 -5.34 -12.26 -0.18
CA ASP A 26 -4.47 -12.93 0.77
C ASP A 26 -3.00 -12.85 0.32
N ARG A 27 -2.11 -13.44 1.12
CA ARG A 27 -0.67 -13.47 0.82
C ARG A 27 -0.39 -14.11 -0.54
N ALA A 28 -1.04 -15.24 -0.86
CA ALA A 28 -0.80 -15.98 -2.09
C ALA A 28 -1.34 -15.26 -3.33
N GLY A 29 -2.48 -14.58 -3.21
CA GLY A 29 -3.05 -13.73 -4.25
C GLY A 29 -2.15 -12.55 -4.56
N LEU A 30 -1.63 -11.87 -3.53
CA LEU A 30 -0.71 -10.74 -3.69
C LEU A 30 0.60 -11.15 -4.39
N THR A 31 1.25 -12.22 -3.94
CA THR A 31 2.53 -12.67 -4.50
C THR A 31 2.39 -13.11 -5.95
N ARG A 32 1.30 -13.81 -6.29
CA ARG A 32 0.96 -14.17 -7.66
C ARG A 32 0.74 -12.94 -8.54
N LEU A 33 -0.03 -11.96 -8.04
CA LEU A 33 -0.32 -10.72 -8.79
C LEU A 33 0.96 -9.91 -9.04
N ALA A 34 1.83 -9.80 -8.05
CA ALA A 34 3.07 -9.03 -8.14
C ALA A 34 4.20 -9.78 -8.87
N GLY A 35 4.05 -11.08 -9.15
CA GLY A 35 5.09 -11.90 -9.78
C GLY A 35 6.35 -12.07 -8.91
N ILE A 36 6.21 -11.96 -7.58
CA ILE A 36 7.33 -12.06 -6.63
C ILE A 36 7.08 -13.17 -5.60
N GLY A 37 8.16 -13.76 -5.09
CA GLY A 37 8.09 -14.62 -3.91
C GLY A 37 7.78 -13.85 -2.62
N CYS A 38 7.59 -14.58 -1.52
CA CYS A 38 7.40 -13.94 -0.20
C CYS A 38 8.71 -13.38 0.40
N GLU A 39 9.86 -13.91 0.01
CA GLU A 39 11.15 -13.60 0.62
C GLU A 39 11.51 -12.10 0.56
N PRO A 40 11.34 -11.38 -0.57
CA PRO A 40 11.58 -9.93 -0.61
C PRO A 40 10.71 -9.13 0.37
N LEU A 41 9.46 -9.57 0.58
CA LEU A 41 8.51 -8.90 1.47
C LEU A 41 8.83 -9.12 2.95
N GLN A 42 9.48 -10.23 3.29
CA GLN A 42 9.89 -10.53 4.67
C GLN A 42 10.97 -9.58 5.20
N ARG A 43 11.67 -8.84 4.31
CA ARG A 43 12.66 -7.82 4.69
C ARG A 43 12.03 -6.49 5.09
N TRP A 44 10.77 -6.24 4.73
CA TRP A 44 10.10 -4.96 4.94
C TRP A 44 9.71 -4.63 6.39
N PRO A 45 9.38 -5.59 7.28
CA PRO A 45 9.02 -5.29 8.66
C PRO A 45 10.06 -4.44 9.40
N ALA A 46 11.36 -4.64 9.13
CA ALA A 46 12.42 -3.83 9.74
C ALA A 46 12.30 -2.34 9.37
N LEU A 47 11.87 -2.02 8.14
CA LEU A 47 11.71 -0.65 7.65
C LEU A 47 10.60 0.11 8.41
N TRP A 48 9.62 -0.59 9.00
CA TRP A 48 8.59 0.04 9.82
C TRP A 48 9.15 0.60 11.14
N ASN A 49 10.18 -0.03 11.69
CA ASN A 49 10.83 0.43 12.92
C ASN A 49 11.64 1.73 12.69
N GLU A 50 12.02 2.00 11.45
CA GLU A 50 12.84 3.15 11.03
C GLU A 50 12.02 4.35 10.52
N LEU A 51 10.70 4.31 10.65
CA LEU A 51 9.88 5.45 10.25
C LEU A 51 10.05 6.64 11.21
N PRO A 52 10.27 7.87 10.68
CA PRO A 52 10.28 9.06 11.51
C PRO A 52 8.86 9.42 11.98
N PRO A 53 8.72 10.13 13.11
CA PRO A 53 7.44 10.67 13.55
C PRO A 53 6.88 11.69 12.54
N ASP A 54 5.57 11.64 12.31
CA ASP A 54 4.85 12.63 11.52
C ASP A 54 4.60 13.89 12.36
N ARG A 55 5.14 15.03 11.91
CA ARG A 55 5.09 16.31 12.62
C ARG A 55 3.95 17.24 12.17
N TYR A 56 3.10 16.80 11.24
CA TYR A 56 2.11 17.67 10.58
C TYR A 56 0.69 17.55 11.13
N LEU A 57 0.42 16.61 12.05
CA LEU A 57 -0.89 16.44 12.67
C LEU A 57 -1.12 17.47 13.79
N ARG A 58 -2.31 18.07 13.82
CA ARG A 58 -2.71 19.13 14.79
C ARG A 58 -3.93 18.72 15.63
N ASP A 59 -4.15 17.42 15.83
CA ASP A 59 -5.44 16.86 16.25
C ASP A 59 -5.39 15.98 17.50
N GLY A 60 -4.24 15.85 18.18
CA GLY A 60 -4.14 15.10 19.44
C GLY A 60 -4.36 13.58 19.32
N GLY A 61 -4.34 13.05 18.09
CA GLY A 61 -4.46 11.62 17.81
C GLY A 61 -3.18 10.83 18.09
N ALA A 62 -3.23 9.51 17.90
CA ALA A 62 -2.09 8.63 18.12
C ALA A 62 -0.88 9.02 17.24
N TYR A 63 0.32 8.93 17.81
CA TYR A 63 1.58 9.29 17.15
C TYR A 63 1.78 8.48 15.86
N ARG A 64 1.50 9.12 14.72
CA ARG A 64 1.75 8.54 13.38
C ARG A 64 3.24 8.61 13.05
N ARG A 65 3.79 7.55 12.45
CA ARG A 65 5.11 7.56 11.82
C ARG A 65 4.93 7.34 10.33
N ARG A 66 5.69 8.03 9.47
CA ARG A 66 5.54 7.89 8.01
C ARG A 66 6.80 8.27 7.25
N ARG A 67 6.94 7.67 6.06
CA ARG A 67 7.90 8.07 5.02
C ARG A 67 7.13 8.14 3.70
N HIS A 68 7.56 9.00 2.79
CA HIS A 68 6.94 9.18 1.47
C HIS A 68 7.99 9.06 0.37
N GLY A 69 7.65 8.36 -0.70
CA GLY A 69 8.40 8.26 -1.94
C GLY A 69 7.45 8.32 -3.12
N SER A 70 7.95 8.77 -4.26
CA SER A 70 7.16 8.88 -5.49
C SER A 70 7.92 8.30 -6.66
N PHE A 71 7.18 7.67 -7.57
CA PHE A 71 7.72 6.98 -8.73
C PHE A 71 6.83 7.27 -9.95
N VAL A 72 7.44 7.24 -11.14
CA VAL A 72 6.73 7.16 -12.42
C VAL A 72 6.79 5.72 -12.89
N VAL A 73 5.64 5.16 -13.28
CA VAL A 73 5.52 3.81 -13.83
C VAL A 73 5.12 3.91 -15.29
N GLN A 74 5.94 3.34 -16.17
CA GLN A 74 5.72 3.31 -17.63
C GLN A 74 5.95 1.88 -18.12
N GLY A 75 4.85 1.15 -18.36
CA GLY A 75 4.93 -0.28 -18.66
C GLY A 75 5.67 -1.04 -17.56
N ALA A 76 6.80 -1.67 -17.90
CA ALA A 76 7.65 -2.40 -16.95
C ALA A 76 8.67 -1.51 -16.22
N GLN A 77 8.83 -0.24 -16.61
CA GLN A 77 9.81 0.65 -16.01
C GLN A 77 9.23 1.39 -14.82
N VAL A 78 9.96 1.38 -13.70
CA VAL A 78 9.65 2.13 -12.48
C VAL A 78 10.83 3.05 -12.18
N THR A 79 10.61 4.36 -12.19
CA THR A 79 11.68 5.35 -11.97
C THR A 79 11.35 6.23 -10.77
N PRO A 80 12.23 6.30 -9.74
CA PRO A 80 12.03 7.23 -8.63
C PRO A 80 12.14 8.67 -9.14
N VAL A 81 11.33 9.56 -8.58
CA VAL A 81 11.43 10.99 -8.85
C VAL A 81 11.89 11.73 -7.60
N PRO A 82 12.40 12.98 -7.72
CA PRO A 82 12.84 13.75 -6.56
C PRO A 82 11.77 13.81 -5.47
N GLN A 83 12.22 13.78 -4.21
CA GLN A 83 11.34 13.90 -3.05
C GLN A 83 10.56 15.21 -3.14
N ARG A 84 9.25 15.12 -2.92
CA ARG A 84 8.33 16.26 -2.93
C ARG A 84 7.32 16.16 -1.81
N ALA A 85 6.74 17.30 -1.44
CA ALA A 85 5.59 17.33 -0.56
C ALA A 85 4.40 16.58 -1.20
N HIS A 86 3.62 15.90 -0.35
CA HIS A 86 2.34 15.34 -0.76
C HIS A 86 1.26 16.40 -0.50
N TRP A 87 0.63 16.90 -1.56
CA TRP A 87 -0.43 17.90 -1.44
C TRP A 87 -1.75 17.22 -1.05
N GLN A 88 -2.36 17.68 0.04
CA GLN A 88 -3.66 17.21 0.53
C GLN A 88 -4.64 18.39 0.47
N PRO A 89 -5.30 18.64 -0.68
CA PRO A 89 -6.25 19.73 -0.79
C PRO A 89 -7.51 19.42 0.04
N LEU A 90 -8.27 20.45 0.38
CA LEU A 90 -9.55 20.28 1.08
C LEU A 90 -10.63 19.68 0.16
N GLN A 91 -10.47 19.83 -1.15
CA GLN A 91 -11.37 19.37 -2.19
C GLN A 91 -10.55 18.96 -3.43
N TYR A 92 -10.98 17.93 -4.15
CA TYR A 92 -10.31 17.41 -5.36
C TYR A 92 -10.87 18.03 -6.63
#